data_AF-A0AAU9Y5N9-F1
#
_entry.id   AF-A0AAU9Y5N9-F1
#
_cell.length_a   1.000
_cell.length_b   1.000
_cell.length_c   1.000
_cell.angle_alpha   90.00
_cell.angle_beta   90.00
_cell.angle_gamma   90.00
#
_symmetry.space_group_name_H-M   'P 1'
#
loop_
_entity.id
_entity.type
_entity.pdbx_description
1 polymer ?
#
loop_
_entity_poly.entity_id
_entity_poly.type
_entity_poly.pdbx_seq_one_letter_code
_entity_poly.pdbx_strand_id
1 'polypeptide(L)'
;MLHSKLTPKRSFVGQGFVTGEALATLVEEYIQAANSPGAVPVVESAWNVFTKTKCTQTLNDAKALYDGGIREFKEKVCLPCDDRKIRNAHQDYLLEALTFFETEAEDTAVMARWMYIEELANYTDEAESALLRENNNLTEEQCSDLMKTLRVVWLDPVLKDVHDPNDHEFLILEERLRSVYQKLDSDFKQQAKGDKSLCSNLAYIYELQHFEEMKKHLARLRTRRKYYEDISSERAAREAEAEETERLRDENLHLVEDRKEIEGKITRLEEKHIEDQRNIKRMVEEQMRTQKEQAEAAISEARERSTAEKERYLRQQRDLQAQIDAAKRKQQQDEQTIKNLRDRLRRM
;
A
#
# COMPACT_ATOMS: atom_id res chain seq x y z
N MET A 1 -100.78 -23.14 -44.48
CA MET A 1 -99.63 -22.31 -44.03
C MET A 1 -99.41 -22.52 -42.53
N LEU A 2 -98.59 -23.49 -42.14
CA LEU A 2 -98.21 -23.73 -40.73
C LEU A 2 -96.87 -23.06 -40.36
N HIS A 3 -95.99 -22.88 -41.35
CA HIS A 3 -94.67 -22.28 -41.14
C HIS A 3 -94.70 -20.79 -40.76
N SER A 4 -95.80 -20.07 -41.00
CA SER A 4 -95.95 -18.67 -40.60
C SER A 4 -96.33 -18.47 -39.12
N LYS A 5 -96.57 -19.55 -38.35
CA LYS A 5 -96.96 -19.49 -36.93
C LYS A 5 -95.95 -20.09 -35.95
N LEU A 6 -94.90 -20.76 -36.44
CA LEU A 6 -93.88 -21.36 -35.58
C LEU A 6 -92.86 -20.29 -35.19
N THR A 7 -92.61 -20.15 -33.89
CA THR A 7 -91.56 -19.28 -33.36
C THR A 7 -90.57 -20.12 -32.55
N PRO A 8 -89.28 -19.75 -32.56
CA PRO A 8 -88.29 -20.43 -31.74
C PRO A 8 -88.67 -20.35 -30.26
N LYS A 9 -88.42 -21.43 -29.52
CA LYS A 9 -88.71 -21.49 -28.08
C LYS A 9 -87.85 -20.45 -27.36
N ARG A 10 -88.47 -19.57 -26.60
CA ARG A 10 -87.76 -18.53 -25.85
C ARG A 10 -87.14 -19.07 -24.57
N SER A 11 -85.98 -18.55 -24.22
CA SER A 11 -85.33 -18.78 -22.92
C SER A 11 -86.23 -18.36 -21.75
N PHE A 12 -86.10 -19.06 -20.62
CA PHE A 12 -86.89 -18.80 -19.40
C PHE A 12 -86.56 -17.44 -18.75
N VAL A 13 -85.30 -17.01 -18.79
CA VAL A 13 -84.79 -15.80 -18.10
C VAL A 13 -84.70 -14.57 -19.01
N GLY A 14 -85.15 -14.69 -20.26
CA GLY A 14 -85.57 -13.54 -21.05
C GLY A 14 -84.47 -12.74 -21.73
N GLN A 15 -83.49 -13.39 -22.35
CA GLN A 15 -82.90 -13.01 -23.66
C GLN A 15 -82.47 -14.32 -24.34
N GLY A 16 -82.66 -14.44 -25.67
CA GLY A 16 -82.27 -15.64 -26.42
C GLY A 16 -83.32 -16.76 -26.54
N PHE A 17 -82.88 -17.88 -27.11
CA PHE A 17 -83.70 -19.04 -27.47
C PHE A 17 -83.24 -20.29 -26.71
N VAL A 18 -84.12 -21.27 -26.55
CA VAL A 18 -83.73 -22.57 -26.00
C VAL A 18 -82.94 -23.31 -27.06
N THR A 19 -81.64 -23.49 -26.83
CA THR A 19 -80.74 -24.27 -27.67
C THR A 19 -80.95 -25.77 -27.48
N GLY A 20 -80.32 -26.59 -28.34
CA GLY A 20 -80.41 -28.05 -28.24
C GLY A 20 -79.88 -28.58 -26.90
N GLU A 21 -78.79 -28.01 -26.41
CA GLU A 21 -78.18 -28.34 -25.11
C GLU A 21 -79.11 -27.98 -23.93
N ALA A 22 -79.67 -26.76 -23.96
CA ALA A 22 -80.65 -26.33 -22.97
C ALA A 22 -81.89 -27.22 -22.98
N LEU A 23 -82.40 -27.58 -24.16
CA LEU A 23 -83.56 -28.47 -24.29
C LEU A 23 -83.27 -29.87 -23.75
N ALA A 24 -82.08 -30.43 -24.03
CA ALA A 24 -81.68 -31.75 -23.53
C ALA A 24 -81.71 -31.76 -22.00
N THR A 25 -81.08 -30.76 -21.36
CA THR A 25 -81.06 -30.63 -19.89
C THR A 25 -82.47 -30.49 -19.32
N LEU A 26 -83.31 -29.64 -19.93
CA LEU A 26 -84.70 -29.47 -19.49
C LEU A 26 -85.50 -30.78 -19.57
N VAL A 27 -85.33 -31.55 -20.64
CA VAL A 27 -86.02 -32.83 -20.83
C VAL A 27 -85.57 -33.86 -19.80
N GLU A 28 -84.26 -33.97 -19.55
CA GLU A 28 -83.70 -34.86 -18.54
C GLU A 28 -84.26 -34.56 -17.15
N GLU A 29 -84.24 -33.29 -16.74
CA GLU A 29 -84.77 -32.83 -15.44
C GLU A 29 -86.28 -33.07 -15.32
N TYR A 30 -87.05 -32.85 -16.38
CA TYR A 30 -88.49 -33.13 -16.38
C TYR A 30 -88.80 -34.62 -16.29
N ILE A 31 -88.05 -35.46 -17.00
CA ILE A 31 -88.20 -36.92 -16.92
C ILE A 31 -87.82 -37.41 -15.52
N GLN A 32 -86.75 -36.89 -14.94
CA GLN A 32 -86.31 -37.24 -13.59
C GLN A 32 -87.38 -36.87 -12.55
N ALA A 33 -87.95 -35.66 -12.64
CA ALA A 33 -89.04 -35.24 -11.77
C ALA A 33 -90.30 -36.10 -11.96
N ALA A 34 -90.68 -36.40 -13.21
CA ALA A 34 -91.86 -37.22 -13.50
C ALA A 34 -91.72 -38.67 -12.98
N ASN A 35 -90.50 -39.20 -12.92
CA ASN A 35 -90.21 -40.54 -12.41
C ASN A 35 -90.01 -40.59 -10.89
N SER A 36 -90.03 -39.45 -10.19
CA SER A 36 -89.81 -39.37 -8.75
C SER A 36 -91.14 -39.22 -7.99
N PRO A 37 -91.50 -40.16 -7.09
CA PRO A 37 -92.77 -40.09 -6.36
C PRO A 37 -92.95 -38.78 -5.60
N GLY A 38 -94.04 -38.05 -5.91
CA GLY A 38 -94.38 -36.78 -5.26
C GLY A 38 -93.64 -35.54 -5.79
N ALA A 39 -92.75 -35.69 -6.77
CA ALA A 39 -92.09 -34.54 -7.40
C ALA A 39 -92.92 -33.96 -8.55
N VAL A 40 -92.75 -32.66 -8.80
CA VAL A 40 -93.38 -31.94 -9.92
C VAL A 40 -92.27 -31.34 -10.78
N PRO A 41 -92.29 -31.50 -12.11
CA PRO A 41 -91.34 -30.83 -12.99
C PRO A 41 -91.42 -29.30 -12.86
N VAL A 42 -90.30 -28.65 -12.52
CA VAL A 42 -90.21 -27.18 -12.35
C VAL A 42 -89.22 -26.61 -13.36
N VAL A 43 -89.72 -25.72 -14.23
CA VAL A 43 -88.89 -25.08 -15.28
C VAL A 43 -87.72 -24.29 -14.71
N GLU A 44 -87.92 -23.57 -13.61
CA GLU A 44 -86.88 -22.78 -12.95
C GLU A 44 -85.75 -23.66 -12.41
N SER A 45 -86.09 -24.78 -11.74
CA SER A 45 -85.11 -25.74 -11.26
C SER A 45 -84.29 -26.32 -12.41
N ALA A 46 -84.96 -26.80 -13.46
CA ALA A 46 -84.30 -27.38 -14.62
C ALA A 46 -83.41 -26.37 -15.36
N TRP A 47 -83.85 -25.10 -15.44
CA TRP A 47 -83.06 -24.02 -16.04
C TRP A 47 -81.84 -23.63 -15.20
N ASN A 48 -81.97 -23.66 -13.86
CA ASN A 48 -80.84 -23.45 -12.96
C ASN A 48 -79.80 -24.56 -13.09
N VAL A 49 -80.23 -25.82 -13.27
CA VAL A 49 -79.33 -26.95 -13.54
C VAL A 49 -78.60 -26.74 -14.86
N PHE A 50 -79.30 -26.38 -15.94
CA PHE A 50 -78.68 -26.04 -17.23
C PHE A 50 -77.64 -24.92 -17.08
N THR A 51 -78.04 -23.79 -16.48
CA THR A 51 -77.17 -22.62 -16.31
C THR A 51 -75.92 -22.97 -15.52
N LYS A 52 -76.07 -23.68 -14.40
CA LYS A 52 -74.93 -24.12 -13.59
C LYS A 52 -74.00 -25.04 -14.39
N THR A 53 -74.56 -26.01 -15.11
CA THR A 53 -73.78 -27.00 -15.87
C THR A 53 -73.00 -26.32 -16.98
N LYS A 54 -73.67 -25.49 -17.79
CA LYS A 54 -73.07 -24.75 -18.89
C LYS A 54 -71.95 -23.84 -18.39
N CYS A 55 -72.23 -22.95 -17.43
CA CYS A 55 -71.22 -22.04 -16.89
C CYS A 55 -70.04 -22.78 -16.25
N THR A 56 -70.27 -23.89 -15.54
CA THR A 56 -69.17 -24.67 -14.94
C THR A 56 -68.27 -25.28 -16.01
N GLN A 57 -68.85 -25.85 -17.07
CA GLN A 57 -68.08 -26.43 -18.18
C GLN A 57 -67.29 -25.35 -18.91
N THR A 58 -67.96 -24.27 -19.31
CA THR A 58 -67.31 -23.14 -19.99
C THR A 58 -66.22 -22.51 -19.14
N LEU A 59 -66.39 -22.41 -17.82
CA LEU A 59 -65.35 -21.93 -16.91
C LEU A 59 -64.11 -22.83 -16.95
N ASN A 60 -64.30 -24.15 -16.89
CA ASN A 60 -63.17 -25.09 -16.94
C ASN A 60 -62.44 -25.04 -18.28
N ASP A 61 -63.18 -24.90 -19.39
CA ASP A 61 -62.60 -24.75 -20.72
C ASP A 61 -61.84 -23.42 -20.86
N ALA A 62 -62.37 -22.33 -20.30
CA ALA A 62 -61.70 -21.03 -20.27
C ALA A 62 -60.41 -21.07 -19.42
N LYS A 63 -60.43 -21.75 -18.27
CA LYS A 63 -59.22 -21.99 -17.45
C LYS A 63 -58.18 -22.79 -18.25
N ALA A 64 -58.61 -23.84 -18.96
CA ALA A 64 -57.72 -24.64 -19.80
C ALA A 64 -57.11 -23.86 -20.97
N LEU A 65 -57.88 -22.93 -21.57
CA LEU A 65 -57.39 -22.01 -22.60
C LEU A 65 -56.28 -21.10 -22.05
N TYR A 66 -56.54 -20.47 -20.90
CA TYR A 66 -55.55 -19.62 -20.20
C TYR A 66 -54.28 -20.39 -19.86
N ASP A 67 -54.41 -21.57 -19.24
CA ASP A 67 -53.26 -22.40 -18.85
C ASP A 67 -52.47 -22.88 -20.07
N GLY A 68 -53.15 -23.17 -21.19
CA GLY A 68 -52.53 -23.49 -22.47
C GLY A 68 -51.67 -22.34 -23.00
N GLY A 69 -52.20 -21.11 -22.97
CA GLY A 69 -51.49 -19.90 -23.36
C GLY A 69 -50.28 -19.60 -22.47
N ILE A 70 -50.44 -19.68 -21.15
CA ILE A 70 -49.34 -19.47 -20.20
C ILE A 70 -48.24 -20.52 -20.37
N ARG A 71 -48.60 -21.79 -20.64
CA ARG A 71 -47.61 -22.85 -20.94
C ARG A 71 -46.81 -22.52 -22.20
N GLU A 72 -47.47 -22.14 -23.28
CA GLU A 72 -46.80 -21.75 -24.53
C GLU A 72 -45.90 -20.53 -24.32
N PHE A 73 -46.33 -19.55 -23.53
CA PHE A 73 -45.50 -18.42 -23.14
C PHE A 73 -44.23 -18.86 -22.40
N LYS A 74 -44.34 -19.76 -21.42
CA LYS A 74 -43.19 -20.28 -20.66
C LYS A 74 -42.17 -20.96 -21.57
N GLU A 75 -42.63 -21.74 -22.55
CA GLU A 75 -41.77 -22.41 -23.54
C GLU A 75 -41.03 -21.43 -24.46
N LYS A 76 -41.66 -20.30 -24.81
CA LYS A 76 -41.07 -19.29 -25.71
C LYS A 76 -40.11 -18.32 -25.03
N VAL A 77 -40.47 -17.82 -23.84
CA VAL A 77 -39.73 -16.72 -23.19
C VAL A 77 -38.58 -17.22 -22.34
N CYS A 78 -38.69 -18.44 -21.79
CA CYS A 78 -37.79 -19.03 -20.81
C CYS A 78 -37.63 -18.16 -19.55
N LEU A 79 -37.90 -18.75 -18.38
CA LEU A 79 -37.66 -18.07 -17.10
C LEU A 79 -36.16 -18.16 -16.71
N PRO A 80 -35.62 -17.16 -16.00
CA PRO A 80 -36.27 -15.93 -15.57
C PRO A 80 -36.30 -14.87 -16.69
N CYS A 81 -37.33 -14.03 -16.67
CA CYS A 81 -37.53 -12.93 -17.60
C CYS A 81 -38.02 -11.65 -16.90
N ASP A 82 -38.13 -10.55 -17.65
CA ASP A 82 -38.73 -9.30 -17.16
C ASP A 82 -40.20 -9.52 -16.78
N ASP A 83 -40.59 -9.18 -15.55
CA ASP A 83 -41.97 -9.34 -15.04
C ASP A 83 -43.01 -8.70 -15.96
N ARG A 84 -42.65 -7.62 -16.66
CA ARG A 84 -43.56 -6.99 -17.62
C ARG A 84 -44.00 -7.94 -18.72
N LYS A 85 -43.15 -8.89 -19.13
CA LYS A 85 -43.52 -9.91 -20.13
C LYS A 85 -44.57 -10.87 -19.57
N ILE A 86 -44.45 -11.26 -18.31
CA ILE A 86 -45.41 -12.12 -17.62
C ILE A 86 -46.76 -11.41 -17.51
N ARG A 87 -46.77 -10.16 -17.03
CA ARG A 87 -48.01 -9.38 -16.87
C ARG A 87 -48.72 -9.15 -18.20
N ASN A 88 -47.97 -8.85 -19.26
CA ASN A 88 -48.55 -8.70 -20.60
C ASN A 88 -49.17 -10.01 -21.09
N ALA A 89 -48.47 -11.14 -20.95
CA ALA A 89 -48.99 -12.43 -21.36
C ALA A 89 -50.24 -12.83 -20.54
N HIS A 90 -50.21 -12.62 -19.22
CA HIS A 90 -51.37 -12.81 -18.35
C HIS A 90 -52.57 -12.00 -18.85
N GLN A 91 -52.39 -10.71 -19.13
CA GLN A 91 -53.46 -9.83 -19.60
C GLN A 91 -54.04 -10.30 -20.94
N ASP A 92 -53.18 -10.69 -21.89
CA ASP A 92 -53.60 -11.17 -23.22
C ASP A 92 -54.43 -12.46 -23.10
N TYR A 93 -53.94 -13.46 -22.35
CA TYR A 93 -54.63 -14.75 -22.21
C TYR A 93 -55.85 -14.68 -21.29
N LEU A 94 -55.87 -13.79 -20.30
CA LEU A 94 -57.07 -13.53 -19.50
C LEU A 94 -58.17 -12.93 -20.38
N LEU A 95 -57.83 -11.96 -21.23
CA LEU A 95 -58.79 -11.37 -22.16
C LEU A 95 -59.34 -12.42 -23.14
N GLU A 96 -58.48 -13.30 -23.64
CA GLU A 96 -58.89 -14.41 -24.51
C GLU A 96 -59.85 -15.37 -23.80
N ALA A 97 -59.51 -15.81 -22.59
CA ALA A 97 -60.32 -16.71 -21.77
C ALA A 97 -61.68 -16.08 -21.39
N LEU A 98 -61.70 -14.79 -21.04
CA LEU A 98 -62.95 -14.05 -20.76
C LEU A 98 -63.82 -13.93 -22.00
N THR A 99 -63.23 -13.63 -23.15
CA THR A 99 -63.95 -13.52 -24.43
C THR A 99 -64.55 -14.87 -24.84
N PHE A 100 -63.78 -15.95 -24.67
CA PHE A 100 -64.25 -17.31 -24.87
C PHE A 100 -65.43 -17.63 -23.94
N PHE A 101 -65.30 -17.35 -22.64
CA PHE A 101 -66.34 -17.61 -21.66
C PHE A 101 -67.65 -16.88 -21.99
N GLU A 102 -67.56 -15.59 -22.27
CA GLU A 102 -68.74 -14.76 -22.58
C GLU A 102 -69.47 -15.21 -23.86
N THR A 103 -68.72 -15.71 -24.85
CA THR A 103 -69.27 -16.22 -26.10
C THR A 103 -69.97 -17.56 -25.88
N GLU A 104 -69.30 -18.50 -25.22
CA GLU A 104 -69.83 -19.86 -25.04
C GLU A 104 -70.96 -19.95 -23.99
N ALA A 105 -71.02 -19.00 -23.05
CA ALA A 105 -72.07 -18.93 -22.04
C ALA A 105 -73.20 -17.94 -22.40
N GLU A 106 -73.29 -17.47 -23.65
CA GLU A 106 -74.23 -16.40 -24.06
C GLU A 106 -75.71 -16.74 -23.79
N ASP A 107 -76.06 -18.03 -23.86
CA ASP A 107 -77.42 -18.56 -23.63
C ASP A 107 -77.88 -18.46 -22.17
N THR A 108 -76.98 -18.12 -21.26
CA THR A 108 -77.24 -18.01 -19.82
C THR A 108 -77.46 -16.56 -19.38
N ALA A 109 -78.18 -16.40 -18.26
CA ALA A 109 -78.47 -15.07 -17.72
C ALA A 109 -77.17 -14.34 -17.33
N VAL A 110 -77.07 -13.05 -17.67
CA VAL A 110 -75.91 -12.20 -17.36
C VAL A 110 -75.54 -12.24 -15.87
N MET A 111 -76.54 -12.14 -14.99
CA MET A 111 -76.32 -12.22 -13.53
C MET A 111 -75.74 -13.56 -13.08
N ALA A 112 -76.09 -14.66 -13.76
CA ALA A 112 -75.58 -15.98 -13.42
C ALA A 112 -74.13 -16.18 -13.90
N ARG A 113 -73.73 -15.53 -15.00
CA ARG A 113 -72.35 -15.56 -15.52
C ARG A 113 -71.35 -14.84 -14.64
N TRP A 114 -71.77 -13.74 -14.01
CA TRP A 114 -70.87 -12.87 -13.23
C TRP A 114 -70.03 -13.63 -12.19
N MET A 115 -70.65 -14.54 -11.44
CA MET A 115 -69.94 -15.32 -10.42
C MET A 115 -68.82 -16.21 -11.01
N TYR A 116 -69.02 -16.75 -12.21
CA TYR A 116 -68.02 -17.59 -12.88
C TYR A 116 -66.92 -16.75 -13.53
N ILE A 117 -67.25 -15.56 -14.01
CA ILE A 117 -66.25 -14.58 -14.51
C ILE A 117 -65.34 -14.13 -13.37
N GLU A 118 -65.91 -13.83 -12.20
CA GLU A 118 -65.14 -13.51 -10.99
C GLU A 118 -64.27 -14.69 -10.55
N GLU A 119 -64.79 -15.92 -10.60
CA GLU A 119 -64.00 -17.12 -10.32
C GLU A 119 -62.84 -17.31 -11.32
N LEU A 120 -63.06 -17.04 -12.61
CA LEU A 120 -62.02 -17.10 -13.63
C LEU A 120 -60.92 -16.07 -13.36
N ALA A 121 -61.30 -14.82 -13.09
CA ALA A 121 -60.35 -13.75 -12.79
C ALA A 121 -59.50 -14.08 -11.55
N ASN A 122 -60.12 -14.52 -10.46
CA ASN A 122 -59.41 -14.94 -9.24
C ASN A 122 -58.44 -16.09 -9.52
N TYR A 123 -58.85 -17.09 -10.31
CA TYR A 123 -57.98 -18.19 -10.70
C TYR A 123 -56.75 -17.71 -11.48
N THR A 124 -56.95 -16.82 -12.45
CA THR A 124 -55.85 -16.30 -13.27
C THR A 124 -54.90 -15.39 -12.49
N ASP A 125 -55.41 -14.61 -11.54
CA ASP A 125 -54.61 -13.74 -10.66
C ASP A 125 -53.71 -14.57 -9.72
N GLU A 126 -54.24 -15.68 -9.18
CA GLU A 126 -53.46 -16.64 -8.39
C GLU A 126 -52.36 -17.29 -9.23
N ALA A 127 -52.69 -17.69 -10.47
CA ALA A 127 -51.73 -18.28 -11.40
C ALA A 127 -50.63 -17.28 -11.81
N GLU A 128 -50.98 -16.02 -12.09
CA GLU A 128 -50.01 -14.95 -12.35
C GLU A 128 -49.09 -14.74 -11.15
N SER A 129 -49.67 -14.64 -9.94
CA SER A 129 -48.92 -14.47 -8.70
C SER A 129 -47.97 -15.63 -8.42
N ALA A 130 -48.36 -16.86 -8.77
CA ALA A 130 -47.48 -18.03 -8.66
C ALA A 130 -46.32 -17.95 -9.67
N LEU A 131 -46.60 -17.57 -10.92
CA LEU A 131 -45.60 -17.46 -11.98
C LEU A 131 -44.59 -16.32 -11.71
N LEU A 132 -45.05 -15.18 -11.20
CA LEU A 132 -44.18 -14.07 -10.79
C LEU A 132 -43.25 -14.48 -9.64
N ARG A 133 -43.76 -15.26 -8.66
CA ARG A 133 -42.92 -15.81 -7.58
C ARG A 133 -41.87 -16.79 -8.10
N GLU A 134 -42.25 -17.70 -9.00
CA GLU A 134 -41.31 -18.61 -9.67
C GLU A 134 -40.22 -17.82 -10.42
N ASN A 135 -40.62 -16.80 -11.20
CA ASN A 135 -39.72 -15.94 -11.95
C ASN A 135 -38.72 -15.19 -11.06
N ASN A 136 -39.20 -14.63 -9.93
CA ASN A 136 -38.36 -13.89 -9.00
C ASN A 136 -37.36 -14.81 -8.29
N ASN A 137 -37.79 -16.00 -7.84
CA ASN A 137 -36.89 -16.98 -7.23
C ASN A 137 -35.77 -17.38 -8.20
N LEU A 138 -36.11 -17.65 -9.47
CA LEU A 138 -35.13 -17.98 -10.51
C LEU A 138 -34.22 -16.79 -10.84
N THR A 139 -34.74 -15.56 -10.79
CA THR A 139 -33.94 -14.33 -10.97
C THR A 139 -32.88 -14.21 -9.88
N GLU A 140 -33.26 -14.40 -8.61
CA GLU A 140 -32.32 -14.36 -7.47
C GLU A 140 -31.24 -15.44 -7.59
N GLU A 141 -31.63 -16.68 -7.91
CA GLU A 141 -30.70 -17.80 -8.07
C GLU A 141 -29.70 -17.53 -9.19
N GLN A 142 -30.17 -17.14 -10.38
CA GLN A 142 -29.29 -16.83 -11.51
C GLN A 142 -28.38 -15.64 -11.24
N CYS A 143 -28.88 -14.60 -10.58
CA CYS A 143 -28.05 -13.45 -10.19
C CYS A 143 -26.96 -13.86 -9.19
N SER A 144 -27.30 -14.68 -8.20
CA SER A 144 -26.34 -15.22 -7.23
C SER A 144 -25.24 -16.03 -7.91
N ASP A 145 -25.61 -16.92 -8.84
CA ASP A 145 -24.65 -17.75 -9.56
C ASP A 145 -23.81 -16.98 -10.57
N LEU A 146 -24.41 -15.98 -11.24
CA LEU A 146 -23.67 -15.04 -12.08
C LEU A 146 -22.61 -14.30 -11.25
N MET A 147 -22.98 -13.76 -10.08
CA MET A 147 -22.04 -13.04 -9.24
C MET A 147 -20.89 -13.94 -8.76
N LYS A 148 -21.18 -15.17 -8.32
CA LYS A 148 -20.13 -16.15 -7.97
C LYS A 148 -19.19 -16.40 -9.14
N THR A 149 -19.73 -16.62 -10.34
CA THR A 149 -18.95 -16.88 -11.54
C THR A 149 -18.06 -15.69 -11.89
N LEU A 150 -18.62 -14.47 -11.92
CA LEU A 150 -17.88 -13.25 -12.21
C LEU A 150 -16.75 -13.03 -11.20
N ARG A 151 -16.97 -13.30 -9.91
CA ARG A 151 -15.93 -13.20 -8.87
C ARG A 151 -14.79 -14.18 -9.12
N VAL A 152 -15.09 -15.44 -9.45
CA VAL A 152 -14.06 -16.44 -9.78
C VAL A 152 -13.25 -16.02 -11.01
N VAL A 153 -13.88 -15.46 -12.03
CA VAL A 153 -13.20 -15.05 -13.27
C VAL A 153 -12.35 -13.80 -13.06
N TRP A 154 -12.88 -12.78 -12.39
CA TRP A 154 -12.27 -11.45 -12.36
C TRP A 154 -11.54 -11.15 -11.05
N LEU A 155 -12.15 -11.48 -9.92
CA LEU A 155 -11.68 -11.04 -8.60
C LEU A 155 -10.65 -11.99 -8.00
N ASP A 156 -10.89 -13.28 -8.01
CA ASP A 156 -10.00 -14.27 -7.40
C ASP A 156 -8.56 -14.20 -7.92
N PRO A 157 -8.30 -14.02 -9.23
CA PRO A 157 -6.94 -13.84 -9.74
C PRO A 157 -6.24 -12.63 -9.16
N VAL A 158 -6.94 -11.49 -9.05
CA VAL A 158 -6.35 -10.27 -8.47
C VAL A 158 -6.18 -10.41 -6.97
N LEU A 159 -7.13 -11.04 -6.28
CA LEU A 159 -6.98 -11.32 -4.85
C LEU A 159 -5.78 -12.22 -4.57
N LYS A 160 -5.48 -13.19 -5.44
CA LYS A 160 -4.29 -14.02 -5.30
C LYS A 160 -3.02 -13.17 -5.29
N ASP A 161 -2.88 -12.25 -6.24
CA ASP A 161 -1.73 -11.34 -6.33
C ASP A 161 -1.68 -10.38 -5.12
N VAL A 162 -2.83 -9.83 -4.72
CA VAL A 162 -2.97 -8.97 -3.53
C VAL A 162 -2.51 -9.68 -2.26
N HIS A 163 -2.74 -10.99 -2.15
CA HIS A 163 -2.33 -11.78 -0.98
C HIS A 163 -0.91 -12.36 -1.11
N ASP A 164 -0.23 -12.25 -2.26
CA ASP A 164 1.15 -12.71 -2.41
C ASP A 164 2.10 -11.81 -1.61
N PRO A 165 2.83 -12.34 -0.62
CA PRO A 165 3.77 -11.55 0.17
C PRO A 165 4.99 -11.06 -0.63
N ASN A 166 5.30 -11.70 -1.76
CA ASN A 166 6.46 -11.37 -2.60
C ASN A 166 6.15 -10.31 -3.66
N ASP A 167 4.86 -9.99 -3.87
CA ASP A 167 4.48 -8.93 -4.79
C ASP A 167 4.60 -7.56 -4.09
N HIS A 168 5.44 -6.71 -4.65
CA HIS A 168 5.75 -5.38 -4.15
C HIS A 168 5.26 -4.26 -5.08
N GLU A 169 4.50 -4.59 -6.14
CA GLU A 169 3.91 -3.62 -7.08
C GLU A 169 2.62 -2.99 -6.51
N PHE A 170 2.69 -2.45 -5.30
CA PHE A 170 1.53 -2.01 -4.51
C PHE A 170 0.58 -1.05 -5.26
N LEU A 171 1.13 -0.08 -6.00
CA LEU A 171 0.31 0.88 -6.76
C LEU A 171 -0.46 0.21 -7.89
N ILE A 172 0.17 -0.72 -8.60
CA ILE A 172 -0.45 -1.49 -9.69
C ILE A 172 -1.53 -2.41 -9.12
N LEU A 173 -1.26 -3.07 -7.99
CA LEU A 173 -2.25 -3.90 -7.28
C LEU A 173 -3.46 -3.09 -6.81
N GLU A 174 -3.26 -1.89 -6.25
CA GLU A 174 -4.37 -1.02 -5.84
C GLU A 174 -5.25 -0.61 -7.03
N GLU A 175 -4.64 -0.27 -8.17
CA GLU A 175 -5.38 0.11 -9.39
C GLU A 175 -6.14 -1.08 -9.99
N ARG A 176 -5.46 -2.23 -10.14
CA ARG A 176 -6.07 -3.48 -10.63
C ARG A 176 -7.27 -3.88 -9.76
N LEU A 177 -7.13 -3.80 -8.45
CA LEU A 177 -8.20 -4.14 -7.51
C LEU A 177 -9.43 -3.24 -7.71
N ARG A 178 -9.25 -1.92 -7.81
CA ARG A 178 -10.37 -0.99 -8.08
C ARG A 178 -11.03 -1.27 -9.42
N SER A 179 -10.22 -1.47 -10.45
CA SER A 179 -10.70 -1.75 -11.81
C SER A 179 -11.53 -3.04 -11.86
N VAL A 180 -11.09 -4.09 -11.16
CA VAL A 180 -11.80 -5.36 -11.13
C VAL A 180 -13.14 -5.28 -10.41
N TYR A 181 -13.26 -4.56 -9.29
CA TYR A 181 -14.57 -4.36 -8.66
C TYR A 181 -15.52 -3.57 -9.57
N GLN A 182 -15.04 -2.50 -10.22
CA GLN A 182 -15.85 -1.78 -11.20
C GLN A 182 -16.29 -2.66 -12.37
N LYS A 183 -15.41 -3.56 -12.82
CA LYS A 183 -15.71 -4.53 -13.88
C LYS A 183 -16.74 -5.56 -13.43
N LEU A 184 -16.63 -6.08 -12.20
CA LEU A 184 -17.64 -6.97 -11.62
C LEU A 184 -19.04 -6.34 -11.66
N ASP A 185 -19.16 -5.10 -11.17
CA ASP A 185 -20.44 -4.40 -11.10
C ASP A 185 -21.02 -4.11 -12.50
N SER A 186 -20.15 -3.68 -13.43
CA SER A 186 -20.53 -3.45 -14.82
C SER A 186 -20.99 -4.72 -15.53
N ASP A 187 -20.19 -5.79 -15.45
CA ASP A 187 -20.47 -7.05 -16.13
C ASP A 187 -21.72 -7.72 -15.54
N PHE A 188 -21.93 -7.61 -14.23
CA PHE A 188 -23.17 -8.07 -13.59
C PHE A 188 -24.39 -7.35 -14.16
N LYS A 189 -24.40 -6.01 -14.20
CA LYS A 189 -25.51 -5.22 -14.74
C LYS A 189 -25.81 -5.53 -16.21
N GLN A 190 -24.80 -5.89 -16.99
CA GLN A 190 -24.95 -6.23 -18.41
C GLN A 190 -25.48 -7.65 -18.63
N GLN A 191 -25.11 -8.59 -17.77
CA GLN A 191 -25.38 -10.02 -17.97
C GLN A 191 -26.56 -10.54 -17.15
N ALA A 192 -26.97 -9.84 -16.09
CA ALA A 192 -28.09 -10.23 -15.25
C ALA A 192 -29.38 -10.38 -16.07
N LYS A 193 -30.09 -11.49 -15.84
CA LYS A 193 -31.35 -11.83 -16.50
C LYS A 193 -32.44 -12.03 -15.45
N GLY A 194 -33.67 -11.69 -15.83
CA GLY A 194 -34.84 -11.80 -14.98
C GLY A 194 -35.55 -10.47 -14.79
N ASP A 195 -36.24 -10.33 -13.66
CA ASP A 195 -36.94 -9.09 -13.34
C ASP A 195 -35.96 -7.92 -13.21
N LYS A 196 -36.25 -6.82 -13.91
CA LYS A 196 -35.34 -5.67 -13.98
C LYS A 196 -35.22 -4.94 -12.65
N SER A 197 -36.31 -4.85 -11.90
CA SER A 197 -36.32 -4.17 -10.61
C SER A 197 -35.46 -4.95 -9.61
N LEU A 198 -35.68 -6.27 -9.55
CA LEU A 198 -34.94 -7.18 -8.69
C LEU A 198 -33.46 -7.25 -9.05
N CYS A 199 -33.12 -7.41 -10.33
CA CYS A 199 -31.73 -7.35 -10.80
C CYS A 199 -31.05 -6.03 -10.41
N SER A 200 -31.75 -4.90 -10.53
CA SER A 200 -31.21 -3.57 -10.14
C SER A 200 -30.99 -3.46 -8.63
N ASN A 201 -31.92 -3.97 -7.83
CA ASN A 201 -31.79 -4.00 -6.37
C ASN A 201 -30.62 -4.89 -5.92
N LEU A 202 -30.47 -6.07 -6.53
CA LEU A 202 -29.34 -6.97 -6.27
C LEU A 202 -28.02 -6.34 -6.69
N ALA A 203 -27.97 -5.68 -7.86
CA ALA A 203 -26.78 -4.95 -8.30
C ALA A 203 -26.34 -3.92 -7.26
N TYR A 204 -27.29 -3.13 -6.74
CA TYR A 204 -26.99 -2.14 -5.69
C TYR A 204 -26.47 -2.79 -4.40
N ILE A 205 -27.07 -3.90 -3.96
CA ILE A 205 -26.59 -4.64 -2.78
C ILE A 205 -25.16 -5.15 -2.99
N TYR A 206 -24.87 -5.71 -4.17
CA TYR A 206 -23.52 -6.18 -4.48
C TYR A 206 -22.51 -5.04 -4.55
N GLU A 207 -22.85 -3.90 -5.15
CA GLU A 207 -21.98 -2.71 -5.18
C GLU A 207 -21.59 -2.25 -3.77
N LEU A 208 -22.54 -2.23 -2.83
CA LEU A 208 -22.27 -1.89 -1.44
C LEU A 208 -21.31 -2.90 -0.78
N GLN A 209 -21.54 -4.19 -1.00
CA GLN A 209 -20.67 -5.26 -0.48
C GLN A 209 -19.25 -5.16 -1.06
N HIS A 210 -19.16 -4.97 -2.37
CA HIS A 210 -17.91 -4.81 -3.10
C HIS A 210 -17.13 -3.58 -2.64
N PHE A 211 -17.81 -2.45 -2.41
CA PHE A 211 -17.18 -1.25 -1.89
C PHE A 211 -16.51 -1.49 -0.52
N GLU A 212 -17.23 -2.12 0.41
CA GLU A 212 -16.71 -2.44 1.74
C GLU A 212 -15.58 -3.48 1.69
N GLU A 213 -15.71 -4.50 0.83
CA GLU A 213 -14.67 -5.51 0.63
C GLU A 213 -13.39 -4.89 0.03
N MET A 214 -13.53 -4.11 -1.03
CA MET A 214 -12.45 -3.38 -1.69
C MET A 214 -11.71 -2.48 -0.69
N LYS A 215 -12.44 -1.73 0.15
CA LYS A 215 -11.85 -0.86 1.17
C LYS A 215 -10.96 -1.64 2.14
N LYS A 216 -11.38 -2.84 2.55
CA LYS A 216 -10.58 -3.71 3.43
C LYS A 216 -9.31 -4.20 2.75
N HIS A 217 -9.40 -4.64 1.51
CA HIS A 217 -8.23 -5.10 0.73
C HIS A 217 -7.25 -3.96 0.46
N LEU A 218 -7.73 -2.77 0.09
CA LEU A 218 -6.89 -1.57 -0.07
C LEU A 218 -6.20 -1.17 1.23
N ALA A 219 -6.90 -1.23 2.37
CA ALA A 219 -6.29 -0.94 3.67
C ALA A 219 -5.14 -1.91 3.99
N ARG A 220 -5.31 -3.21 3.70
CA ARG A 220 -4.25 -4.22 3.87
C ARG A 220 -3.03 -3.93 2.98
N LEU A 221 -3.24 -3.61 1.71
CA LEU A 221 -2.16 -3.24 0.79
C LEU A 221 -1.38 -2.03 1.29
N ARG A 222 -2.07 -0.98 1.76
CA ARG A 222 -1.43 0.21 2.33
C ARG A 222 -0.59 -0.10 3.56
N THR A 223 -1.08 -0.94 4.46
CA THR A 223 -0.31 -1.39 5.63
C THR A 223 0.95 -2.15 5.20
N ARG A 224 0.82 -3.09 4.24
CA ARG A 224 1.97 -3.86 3.73
C ARG A 224 3.00 -2.98 3.04
N ARG A 225 2.53 -2.01 2.24
CA ARG A 225 3.38 -1.00 1.58
C ARG A 225 4.18 -0.20 2.60
N LYS A 226 3.51 0.36 3.62
CA LYS A 226 4.18 1.12 4.68
C LYS A 226 5.27 0.29 5.36
N TYR A 227 4.94 -0.95 5.73
CA TYR A 227 5.91 -1.85 6.35
C TYR A 227 7.11 -2.15 5.46
N TYR A 228 6.87 -2.37 4.15
CA TYR A 228 7.94 -2.58 3.18
C TYR A 228 8.84 -1.33 3.03
N GLU A 229 8.24 -0.15 2.93
CA GLU A 229 8.97 1.13 2.88
C GLU A 229 9.81 1.37 4.15
N ASP A 230 9.26 1.07 5.33
CA ASP A 230 9.96 1.17 6.62
C ASP A 230 11.18 0.23 6.67
N ILE A 231 11.03 -1.05 6.28
CA ILE A 231 12.15 -2.00 6.21
C ILE A 231 13.20 -1.56 5.19
N SER A 232 12.76 -1.13 4.01
CA SER A 232 13.68 -0.70 2.95
C SER A 232 14.51 0.51 3.39
N SER A 233 13.88 1.46 4.08
CA SER A 233 14.54 2.63 4.66
C SER A 233 15.55 2.23 5.75
N GLU A 234 15.16 1.32 6.64
CA GLU A 234 16.05 0.82 7.70
C GLU A 234 17.27 0.09 7.12
N ARG A 235 17.08 -0.74 6.09
CA ARG A 235 18.19 -1.41 5.40
C ARG A 235 19.16 -0.42 4.77
N ALA A 236 18.65 0.58 4.04
CA ALA A 236 19.47 1.62 3.44
C ALA A 236 20.25 2.43 4.49
N ALA A 237 19.63 2.73 5.64
CA ALA A 237 20.29 3.43 6.74
C ALA A 237 21.44 2.60 7.34
N ARG A 238 21.23 1.29 7.55
CA ARG A 238 22.27 0.38 8.05
C ARG A 238 23.42 0.21 7.07
N GLU A 239 23.13 0.16 5.77
CA GLU A 239 24.16 0.09 4.72
C GLU A 239 25.01 1.36 4.69
N ALA A 240 24.38 2.54 4.76
CA ALA A 240 25.09 3.81 4.86
C ALA A 240 25.95 3.92 6.13
N GLU A 241 25.46 3.45 7.29
CA GLU A 241 26.25 3.40 8.53
C GLU A 241 27.44 2.44 8.41
N ALA A 242 27.27 1.30 7.75
CA ALA A 242 28.35 0.35 7.51
C ALA A 242 29.44 0.94 6.59
N GLU A 243 29.04 1.60 5.49
CA GLU A 243 29.97 2.31 4.59
C GLU A 243 30.76 3.39 5.32
N GLU A 244 30.10 4.19 6.16
CA GLU A 244 30.77 5.24 6.94
C GLU A 244 31.73 4.64 7.98
N THR A 245 31.33 3.55 8.63
CA THR A 245 32.19 2.83 9.58
C THR A 245 33.44 2.28 8.89
N GLU A 246 33.32 1.78 7.65
CA GLU A 246 34.45 1.30 6.86
C GLU A 246 35.39 2.46 6.47
N ARG A 247 34.84 3.59 5.99
CA ARG A 247 35.64 4.80 5.70
C ARG A 247 36.43 5.29 6.90
N LEU A 248 35.79 5.37 8.07
CA LEU A 248 36.45 5.79 9.30
C LEU A 248 37.55 4.81 9.74
N ARG A 249 37.40 3.51 9.46
CA ARG A 249 38.45 2.52 9.73
C ARG A 249 39.65 2.72 8.82
N ASP A 250 39.42 2.97 7.54
CA ASP A 250 40.49 3.23 6.56
C ASP A 250 41.23 4.53 6.88
N GLU A 251 40.51 5.61 7.21
CA GLU A 251 41.11 6.86 7.68
C GLU A 251 41.93 6.67 8.96
N ASN A 252 41.40 5.92 9.94
CA ASN A 252 42.15 5.61 11.15
C ASN A 252 43.41 4.80 10.87
N LEU A 253 43.37 3.87 9.91
CA LEU A 253 44.54 3.09 9.51
C LEU A 253 45.62 4.02 8.96
N HIS A 254 45.27 4.93 8.05
CA HIS A 254 46.19 5.94 7.53
C HIS A 254 46.75 6.83 8.63
N LEU A 255 45.93 7.30 9.57
CA LEU A 255 46.40 8.10 10.70
C LEU A 255 47.36 7.33 11.61
N VAL A 256 47.17 6.02 11.80
CA VAL A 256 48.10 5.18 12.56
C VAL A 256 49.44 5.05 11.84
N GLU A 257 49.44 4.89 10.52
CA GLU A 257 50.65 4.87 9.70
C GLU A 257 51.41 6.19 9.77
N ASP A 258 50.71 7.31 9.59
CA ASP A 258 51.28 8.67 9.70
C ASP A 258 51.87 8.90 11.09
N ARG A 259 51.16 8.49 12.16
CA ARG A 259 51.65 8.61 13.53
C ARG A 259 52.95 7.84 13.72
N LYS A 260 53.03 6.61 13.18
CA LYS A 260 54.25 5.79 13.25
C LYS A 260 55.41 6.43 12.49
N GLU A 261 55.16 7.08 11.35
CA GLU A 261 56.17 7.83 10.62
C GLU A 261 56.69 9.03 11.42
N ILE A 262 55.78 9.79 12.03
CA ILE A 262 56.12 10.96 12.87
C ILE A 262 56.91 10.52 14.11
N GLU A 263 56.45 9.48 14.82
CA GLU A 263 57.19 8.89 15.95
C GLU A 263 58.61 8.50 15.53
N GLY A 264 58.77 7.83 14.38
CA GLY A 264 60.08 7.50 13.83
C GLY A 264 60.96 8.71 13.49
N LYS A 265 60.36 9.84 13.06
CA LYS A 265 61.09 11.11 12.85
C LYS A 265 61.53 11.73 14.17
N ILE A 266 60.68 11.72 15.19
CA ILE A 266 61.01 12.22 16.54
C ILE A 266 62.19 11.45 17.10
N THR A 267 62.17 10.11 17.07
CA THR A 267 63.28 9.29 17.58
C THR A 267 64.60 9.62 16.88
N ARG A 268 64.60 9.79 15.54
CA ARG A 268 65.82 10.19 14.81
C ARG A 268 66.32 11.58 15.20
N LEU A 269 65.41 12.52 15.45
CA LEU A 269 65.78 13.87 15.92
C LEU A 269 66.34 13.83 17.34
N GLU A 270 65.78 13.01 18.22
CA GLU A 270 66.30 12.80 19.58
C GLU A 270 67.69 12.17 19.56
N GLU A 271 67.91 11.12 18.76
CA GLU A 271 69.23 10.51 18.56
C GLU A 271 70.25 11.52 18.04
N LYS A 272 69.87 12.32 17.04
CA LYS A 272 70.71 13.39 16.52
C LYS A 272 71.03 14.43 17.60
N HIS A 273 70.04 14.84 18.40
CA HIS A 273 70.25 15.79 19.48
C HIS A 273 71.21 15.26 20.54
N ILE A 274 71.09 13.98 20.91
CA ILE A 274 72.02 13.31 21.84
C ILE A 274 73.45 13.31 21.26
N GLU A 275 73.61 13.01 19.98
CA GLU A 275 74.92 13.00 19.33
C GLU A 275 75.52 14.42 19.23
N ASP A 276 74.70 15.41 18.90
CA ASP A 276 75.10 16.82 18.89
C ASP A 276 75.53 17.28 20.30
N GLN A 277 74.81 16.89 21.36
CA GLN A 277 75.22 17.16 22.74
C GLN A 277 76.57 16.51 23.09
N ARG A 278 76.83 15.28 22.64
CA ARG A 278 78.14 14.62 22.82
C ARG A 278 79.25 15.35 22.07
N ASN A 279 78.97 15.80 20.85
CA ASN A 279 79.91 16.57 20.05
C ASN A 279 80.27 17.91 20.70
N ILE A 280 79.26 18.64 21.18
CA ILE A 280 79.47 19.90 21.91
C ILE A 280 80.30 19.63 23.17
N LYS A 281 79.98 18.59 23.94
CA LYS A 281 80.74 18.24 25.14
C LYS A 281 82.22 17.94 24.83
N ARG A 282 82.50 17.17 23.77
CA ARG A 282 83.88 16.91 23.30
C ARG A 282 84.59 18.20 22.91
N MET A 283 83.93 19.07 22.15
CA MET A 283 84.50 20.33 21.69
C MET A 283 84.83 21.27 22.87
N VAL A 284 83.96 21.34 23.89
CA VAL A 284 84.19 22.12 25.10
C VAL A 284 85.35 21.55 25.92
N GLU A 285 85.43 20.22 26.07
CA GLU A 285 86.55 19.55 26.75
C GLU A 285 87.88 19.82 26.03
N GLU A 286 87.89 19.79 24.71
CA GLU A 286 89.06 20.06 23.88
C GLU A 286 89.50 21.53 23.98
N GLN A 287 88.56 22.49 23.89
CA GLN A 287 88.83 23.92 24.13
C GLN A 287 89.36 24.20 25.53
N MET A 288 88.79 23.58 26.57
CA MET A 288 89.26 23.71 27.95
C MET A 288 90.70 23.21 28.11
N ARG A 289 91.04 22.12 27.40
CA ARG A 289 92.40 21.58 27.37
C ARG A 289 93.37 22.54 26.70
N THR A 290 92.99 23.12 25.56
CA THR A 290 93.81 24.12 24.85
C THR A 290 94.00 25.39 25.70
N GLN A 291 92.95 25.88 26.37
CA GLN A 291 93.07 27.01 27.29
C GLN A 291 94.02 26.72 28.46
N LYS A 292 93.97 25.51 29.01
CA LYS A 292 94.87 25.10 30.08
C LYS A 292 96.34 25.09 29.62
N GLU A 293 96.61 24.53 28.44
CA GLU A 293 97.95 24.51 27.84
C GLU A 293 98.46 25.94 27.55
N GLN A 294 97.61 26.84 27.04
CA GLN A 294 97.94 28.25 26.85
C GLN A 294 98.25 28.97 28.17
N ALA A 295 97.50 28.68 29.24
CA ALA A 295 97.75 29.26 30.56
C ALA A 295 99.07 28.75 31.16
N GLU A 296 99.39 27.48 31.01
CA GLU A 296 100.67 26.89 31.46
C GLU A 296 101.86 27.49 30.70
N ALA A 297 101.74 27.70 29.38
CA ALA A 297 102.76 28.37 28.57
C ALA A 297 103.00 29.83 29.03
N ALA A 298 101.93 30.60 29.28
CA ALA A 298 102.02 31.98 29.76
C ALA A 298 102.68 32.09 31.15
N ILE A 299 102.42 31.13 32.05
CA ILE A 299 103.07 31.05 33.37
C ILE A 299 104.58 30.77 33.23
N SER A 300 104.97 29.90 32.29
CA SER A 300 106.37 29.62 32.01
C SER A 300 107.10 30.86 31.47
N GLU A 301 106.48 31.58 30.53
CA GLU A 301 107.04 32.79 29.94
C GLU A 301 107.19 33.93 30.96
N ALA A 302 106.23 34.08 31.88
CA ALA A 302 106.30 35.06 32.96
C ALA A 302 107.46 34.77 33.95
N ARG A 303 107.75 33.49 34.21
CA ARG A 303 108.89 33.08 35.05
C ARG A 303 110.23 33.44 34.40
N GLU A 304 110.37 33.20 33.10
CA GLU A 304 111.60 33.55 32.36
C GLU A 304 111.86 35.06 32.32
N ARG A 305 110.81 35.88 32.13
CA ARG A 305 110.93 37.36 32.19
C ARG A 305 111.38 37.85 33.56
N SER A 306 110.85 37.26 34.64
CA SER A 306 111.26 37.60 36.01
C SER A 306 112.72 37.24 36.32
N THR A 307 113.22 36.12 35.79
CA THR A 307 114.66 35.77 35.91
C THR A 307 115.56 36.72 35.13
N ALA A 308 115.15 37.13 33.92
CA ALA A 308 115.92 38.08 33.11
C ALA A 308 115.99 39.49 33.73
N GLU A 309 114.93 39.94 34.42
CA GLU A 309 114.95 41.20 35.17
C GLU A 309 115.90 41.16 36.37
N LYS A 310 115.94 40.05 37.11
CA LYS A 310 116.89 39.85 38.22
C LYS A 310 118.35 39.95 37.77
N GLU A 311 118.69 39.41 36.60
CA GLU A 311 120.03 39.50 36.03
C GLU A 311 120.41 40.91 35.60
N ARG A 312 119.46 41.69 35.06
CA ARG A 312 119.68 43.10 34.72
C ARG A 312 119.95 43.95 35.96
N TYR A 313 119.22 43.71 37.05
CA TYR A 313 119.40 44.45 38.30
C TYR A 313 120.77 44.18 38.94
N LEU A 314 121.23 42.93 38.89
CA LEU A 314 122.57 42.53 39.38
C LEU A 314 123.72 43.14 38.58
N ARG A 315 123.54 43.41 37.28
CA ARG A 315 124.53 44.12 36.45
C ARG A 315 124.62 45.61 36.81
N GLN A 316 123.48 46.28 36.98
CA GLN A 316 123.45 47.68 37.41
C GLN A 316 124.13 47.90 38.78
N GLN A 317 123.98 46.96 39.71
CA GLN A 317 124.61 47.05 41.03
C GLN A 317 126.15 46.97 40.97
N ARG A 318 126.72 46.22 40.01
CA ARG A 318 128.18 46.13 39.82
C ARG A 318 128.77 47.41 39.21
N ASP A 319 128.06 48.05 38.29
CA ASP A 319 128.51 49.29 37.65
C ASP A 319 128.52 50.47 38.64
N LEU A 320 127.54 50.53 39.55
CA LEU A 320 127.52 51.56 40.61
C LEU A 320 128.70 51.39 41.59
N GLN A 321 129.06 50.14 41.92
CA GLN A 321 130.17 49.85 42.83
C GLN A 321 131.53 50.28 42.21
N ALA A 322 131.71 50.08 40.90
CA ALA A 322 132.91 50.52 40.19
C ALA A 322 133.07 52.05 40.15
N GLN A 323 131.96 52.82 40.09
CA GLN A 323 132.00 54.28 40.12
C GLN A 323 132.40 54.84 41.49
N ILE A 324 132.00 54.17 42.59
CA ILE A 324 132.37 54.58 43.96
C ILE A 324 133.88 54.39 44.20
N ASP A 325 134.46 53.31 43.69
CA ASP A 325 135.90 53.04 43.85
C ASP A 325 136.79 53.97 43.02
N ALA A 326 136.31 54.42 41.85
CA ALA A 326 136.98 55.43 41.04
C ALA A 326 136.98 56.83 41.73
N ALA A 327 135.89 57.19 42.41
CA ALA A 327 135.80 58.44 43.15
C ALA A 327 136.76 58.50 44.36
N LYS A 328 136.92 57.38 45.08
CA LYS A 328 137.87 57.27 46.21
C LYS A 328 139.34 57.43 45.80
N ARG A 329 139.72 56.90 44.62
CA ARG A 329 141.09 57.05 44.09
C ARG A 329 141.42 58.49 43.68
N LYS A 330 140.43 59.23 43.16
CA LYS A 330 140.57 60.64 42.79
C LYS A 330 140.74 61.55 44.02
N GLN A 331 139.99 61.26 45.10
CA GLN A 331 140.10 62.00 46.37
C GLN A 331 141.48 61.84 47.05
N GLN A 332 142.07 60.65 46.98
CA GLN A 332 143.43 60.41 47.53
C GLN A 332 144.54 61.12 46.74
N GLN A 333 144.37 61.36 45.44
CA GLN A 333 145.33 62.12 44.62
C GLN A 333 145.29 63.62 44.93
N ASP A 334 144.10 64.17 45.21
CA ASP A 334 143.94 65.59 45.54
C ASP A 334 144.53 65.94 46.93
N GLU A 335 144.40 65.05 47.92
CA GLU A 335 145.03 65.22 49.25
C GLU A 335 146.57 65.19 49.19
N GLN A 336 147.15 64.36 48.34
CA GLN A 336 148.61 64.28 48.14
C GLN A 336 149.16 65.56 47.47
N THR A 337 148.37 66.18 46.59
CA THR A 337 148.72 67.41 45.88
C THR A 337 148.69 68.62 46.81
N ILE A 338 147.72 68.70 47.73
CA ILE A 338 147.63 69.75 48.77
C ILE A 338 148.81 69.66 49.75
N LYS A 339 149.27 68.44 50.09
CA LYS A 339 150.42 68.24 50.97
C LYS A 339 151.73 68.74 50.35
N ASN A 340 151.94 68.48 49.06
CA ASN A 340 153.14 68.92 48.33
C ASN A 340 153.20 70.45 48.12
N LEU A 341 152.06 71.12 48.01
CA LEU A 341 151.99 72.59 47.91
C LEU A 341 152.26 73.28 49.26
N ARG A 342 151.90 72.65 50.39
CA ARG A 342 152.19 73.17 51.74
C ARG A 342 153.68 73.12 52.11
N ASP A 343 154.44 72.13 51.62
CA ASP A 343 155.88 72.03 51.92
C ASP A 343 156.75 72.98 51.08
N ARG A 344 156.27 73.45 49.92
CA ARG A 344 156.95 74.49 49.12
C ARG A 344 156.84 75.90 49.72
N LEU A 345 155.83 76.13 50.55
CA LEU A 345 155.59 77.39 51.29
C LEU A 345 156.42 77.53 52.59
N ARG A 346 157.33 76.59 52.90
CA ARG A 346 158.23 76.64 54.08
C ARG A 346 159.73 76.79 53.75
N ARG A 347 160.10 76.98 52.48
CA ARG A 347 161.51 77.18 52.04
C ARG A 347 161.74 78.45 51.22
N MET A 348 160.80 79.37 51.26
CA MET A 348 160.91 80.80 50.91
C MET A 348 160.08 81.56 51.94
#